data_AF-A0A543GEG6-F1
#
_entry.id   AF-A0A543GEG6-F1
#
_cell.length_a   1.000
_cell.length_b   1.000
_cell.length_c   1.000
_cell.angle_alpha   90.00
_cell.angle_beta   90.00
_cell.angle_gamma   90.00
#
_symmetry.space_group_name_H-M   'P 1'
#
loop_
_entity.id
_entity.type
_entity.pdbx_description
1 polymer ?
#
loop_
_entity_poly.entity_id
_entity_poly.type
_entity_poly.pdbx_seq_one_letter_code
_entity_poly.pdbx_strand_id
1 'polypeptide(L)'
;MSSGDLPGRFAADTITVTCSVDSRAHEVPDAELAAAARRSDGHYQALCGHMVAAAPMVEPDGQPCLLCTAIIERRDATRRAARQRILG
;
A
#
# COMPACT_ATOMS: atom_id res chain seq x y z
N MET A 1 19.27 -19.08 17.97
CA MET A 1 18.21 -18.51 18.81
C MET A 1 17.37 -17.63 17.90
N SER A 2 16.20 -18.12 17.52
CA SER A 2 15.32 -17.49 16.54
C SER A 2 14.62 -16.29 17.16
N SER A 3 14.98 -15.08 16.74
CA SER A 3 14.17 -13.90 17.01
C SER A 3 12.90 -14.01 16.17
N GLY A 4 11.81 -14.43 16.81
CA GLY A 4 10.48 -14.33 16.25
C GLY A 4 10.11 -12.87 16.15
N ASP A 5 10.13 -12.34 14.92
CA ASP A 5 9.39 -11.14 14.59
C ASP A 5 7.91 -11.46 14.81
N LEU A 6 7.36 -10.99 15.93
CA LEU A 6 5.92 -10.85 16.05
C LEU A 6 5.47 -9.96 14.89
N PRO A 7 4.39 -10.28 14.16
CA PRO A 7 3.78 -9.32 13.25
C PRO A 7 3.16 -8.23 14.10
N GLY A 8 4.01 -7.32 14.59
CA GLY A 8 3.59 -6.02 15.04
C GLY A 8 2.70 -5.47 13.94
N ARG A 9 1.53 -4.99 14.34
CA ARG A 9 0.62 -4.18 13.52
C ARG A 9 1.31 -2.86 13.13
N PHE A 10 2.47 -2.94 12.49
CA PHE A 10 2.99 -1.86 11.69
C PHE A 10 1.91 -1.62 10.64
N ALA A 11 1.37 -0.41 10.62
CA ALA A 11 0.55 0.02 9.50
C ALA A 11 1.42 -0.25 8.27
N ALA A 12 1.06 -1.28 7.50
CA ALA A 12 1.90 -1.75 6.40
C ALA A 12 2.25 -0.54 5.53
N ASP A 13 3.55 -0.27 5.38
CA ASP A 13 4.00 0.73 4.43
C ASP A 13 3.45 0.34 3.06
N THR A 14 3.12 1.37 2.30
CA THR A 14 2.57 1.21 0.96
C THR A 14 3.47 1.89 -0.04
N ILE A 15 3.56 1.27 -1.21
CA ILE A 15 4.23 1.81 -2.38
C ILE A 15 3.16 2.22 -3.38
N THR A 16 3.29 3.42 -3.91
CA THR A 16 2.45 3.91 -5.00
C THR A 16 2.82 3.19 -6.29
N VAL A 17 1.84 2.59 -6.95
CA VAL A 17 1.98 1.87 -8.23
C VAL A 17 0.89 2.34 -9.19
N THR A 18 1.30 2.81 -10.37
CA THR A 18 0.36 3.19 -11.44
C THR A 18 -0.16 1.94 -12.14
N CYS A 19 -1.49 1.83 -12.28
CA CYS A 19 -2.12 0.75 -13.02
C CYS A 19 -2.24 1.10 -14.50
N SER A 20 -1.77 0.22 -15.39
CA SER A 20 -1.87 0.39 -16.84
C SER A 20 -3.30 0.28 -17.38
N VAL A 21 -4.23 -0.29 -16.60
CA VAL A 21 -5.62 -0.53 -17.02
C VAL A 21 -6.52 0.69 -16.76
N ASP A 22 -6.36 1.35 -15.61
CA ASP A 22 -7.20 2.49 -15.21
C ASP A 22 -6.45 3.83 -15.14
N SER A 23 -5.13 3.81 -15.41
CA SER A 23 -4.23 4.97 -15.38
C SER A 23 -4.23 5.72 -14.04
N ARG A 24 -4.58 5.05 -12.93
CA ARG A 24 -4.54 5.61 -11.58
C ARG A 24 -3.36 5.06 -10.79
N ALA A 25 -2.85 5.90 -9.90
CA ALA A 25 -1.84 5.54 -8.91
C ALA A 25 -2.52 4.94 -7.68
N HIS A 26 -2.22 3.68 -7.38
CA HIS A 26 -2.79 2.92 -6.28
C HIS A 26 -1.74 2.60 -5.23
N GLU A 27 -2.19 2.43 -3.98
CA GLU A 27 -1.33 2.16 -2.85
C GLU A 27 -1.29 0.66 -2.59
N VAL A 28 -0.14 0.04 -2.82
CA VAL A 28 0.07 -1.40 -2.69
C VAL A 28 0.85 -1.66 -1.40
N PRO A 29 0.38 -2.52 -0.48
CA PRO A 29 1.13 -2.87 0.71
C PRO A 29 2.47 -3.54 0.38
N ASP A 30 3.54 -3.19 1.09
CA ASP A 30 4.86 -3.82 0.92
C ASP A 30 4.81 -5.35 1.05
N ALA A 31 3.97 -5.85 1.96
CA ALA A 31 3.75 -7.27 2.15
C ALA A 31 3.17 -7.95 0.90
N GLU A 32 2.32 -7.25 0.14
CA GLU A 32 1.77 -7.74 -1.12
C GLU A 32 2.84 -7.75 -2.22
N LEU A 33 3.70 -6.73 -2.30
CA LEU A 33 4.84 -6.75 -3.23
C LEU A 33 5.78 -7.92 -2.94
N ALA A 34 6.10 -8.16 -1.67
CA ALA A 34 6.94 -9.28 -1.26
C ALA A 34 6.29 -10.65 -1.55
N ALA A 35 4.98 -10.77 -1.40
CA ALA A 35 4.23 -11.97 -1.72
C ALA A 35 4.13 -12.20 -3.24
N ALA A 36 3.83 -11.14 -4.01
CA ALA A 36 3.68 -11.18 -5.46
C ALA A 36 4.98 -11.57 -6.19
N ALA A 37 6.14 -11.29 -5.60
CA ALA A 37 7.43 -11.77 -6.09
C ALA A 37 7.49 -13.30 -6.28
N ARG A 38 6.61 -14.07 -5.61
CA ARG A 38 6.50 -15.53 -5.73
C ARG A 38 5.44 -16.00 -6.73
N ARG A 39 4.51 -15.14 -7.17
CA ARG A 39 3.36 -15.51 -8.02
C ARG A 39 3.61 -15.34 -9.52
N SER A 40 4.60 -14.54 -9.91
CA SER A 40 5.00 -14.31 -11.31
C SER A 40 3.88 -13.85 -12.26
N ASP A 41 2.74 -13.43 -11.74
CA ASP A 41 1.57 -12.97 -12.50
C ASP A 41 1.64 -11.47 -12.83
N GLY A 42 2.52 -10.72 -12.18
CA GLY A 42 2.72 -9.28 -12.43
C GLY A 42 1.57 -8.40 -11.92
N HIS A 43 0.72 -8.93 -11.04
CA HIS A 43 -0.42 -8.20 -10.48
C HIS A 43 -0.28 -8.03 -8.97
N TYR A 44 -0.71 -6.87 -8.48
CA TYR A 44 -0.62 -6.51 -7.07
C TYR A 44 -1.98 -6.08 -6.55
N GLN A 45 -2.39 -6.57 -5.38
CA GLN A 45 -3.59 -6.09 -4.73
C GLN A 45 -3.34 -4.76 -4.00
N ALA A 46 -4.01 -3.70 -4.44
CA ALA A 46 -3.99 -2.40 -3.78
C ALA A 46 -4.89 -2.36 -2.52
N LEU A 47 -4.69 -1.34 -1.68
CA LEU A 47 -5.53 -1.07 -0.50
C LEU A 47 -7.03 -0.95 -0.82
N CYS A 48 -7.37 -0.39 -1.98
CA CYS A 48 -8.75 -0.26 -2.44
C CYS A 48 -9.38 -1.59 -2.92
N GLY A 49 -8.59 -2.67 -2.97
CA GLY A 49 -8.99 -3.98 -3.50
C GLY A 49 -8.78 -4.13 -5.01
N HIS A 50 -8.30 -3.10 -5.70
CA HIS A 50 -8.01 -3.17 -7.14
C HIS A 50 -6.79 -4.06 -7.40
N MET A 51 -6.88 -4.92 -8.42
CA MET A 51 -5.73 -5.68 -8.93
C MET A 51 -4.96 -4.81 -9.91
N VAL A 52 -3.83 -4.28 -9.47
CA VAL A 52 -2.97 -3.37 -10.23
C VAL A 52 -2.09 -4.18 -11.17
N ALA A 53 -2.25 -3.95 -12.48
CA ALA A 53 -1.24 -4.31 -13.47
C ALA A 53 -0.25 -3.15 -13.58
N ALA A 54 0.99 -3.34 -13.13
CA ALA A 54 1.96 -2.25 -13.07
C ALA A 54 2.23 -1.65 -14.45
N ALA A 55 2.11 -0.32 -14.55
CA ALA A 55 2.46 0.42 -15.75
C ALA A 55 3.98 0.43 -15.98
N PRO A 56 4.44 0.56 -17.24
CA PRO A 56 5.85 0.75 -17.56
C PRO A 56 6.43 1.99 -16.86
N MET A 57 7.68 1.91 -16.39
CA MET A 57 8.36 3.04 -15.73
C MET A 57 8.63 4.25 -16.65
N VAL A 58 8.37 4.12 -17.95
CA VAL A 58 8.48 5.21 -18.94
C VAL A 58 7.18 6.00 -19.08
N GLU A 59 6.07 5.46 -18.57
CA GLU A 59 4.80 6.18 -18.54
C GLU A 59 4.77 7.16 -17.36
N PRO A 60 4.10 8.31 -17.50
CA PRO A 60 3.91 9.22 -16.39
C PRO A 60 3.06 8.58 -15.29
N ASP A 61 3.27 9.01 -14.05
CA ASP A 61 2.45 8.55 -12.93
C ASP A 61 0.97 8.90 -13.12
N GLY A 62 0.11 7.95 -12.75
CA GLY A 62 -1.33 8.12 -12.77
C GLY A 62 -1.82 9.08 -11.68
N GLN A 63 -3.04 9.60 -11.84
CA GLN A 63 -3.66 10.35 -10.77
C GLN A 63 -3.95 9.44 -9.55
N PRO A 64 -3.78 9.93 -8.31
CA PRO A 64 -4.06 9.13 -7.13
C PRO A 64 -5.47 8.54 -7.13
N CYS A 65 -5.56 7.27 -6.75
CA CYS A 65 -6.83 6.61 -6.54
C CYS A 65 -7.49 7.17 -5.27
N LEU A 66 -8.64 7.83 -5.44
CA LEU A 66 -9.37 8.48 -4.35
C LEU A 66 -9.69 7.55 -3.17
N LEU A 67 -9.95 6.27 -3.45
CA LEU A 67 -10.19 5.27 -2.40
C LEU A 67 -8.92 4.96 -1.60
N CYS A 68 -7.78 4.78 -2.28
CA CYS A 68 -6.50 4.58 -1.63
C CYS A 68 -6.13 5.79 -0.76
N THR A 69 -6.30 7.00 -1.29
CA THR A 69 -6.09 8.26 -0.54
C THR A 69 -6.94 8.31 0.73
N ALA A 70 -8.25 8.05 0.62
CA ALA A 70 -9.14 8.06 1.78
C ALA A 70 -8.77 7.02 2.85
N ILE A 71 -8.31 5.83 2.44
CA ILE A 71 -7.84 4.78 3.36
C ILE A 71 -6.58 5.23 4.10
N ILE A 72 -5.61 5.82 3.39
CA ILE A 72 -4.36 6.34 3.99
C ILE A 72 -4.67 7.48 4.97
N GLU A 73 -5.45 8.47 4.56
CA GLU A 73 -5.81 9.60 5.41
C GLU A 73 -6.47 9.15 6.72
N ARG A 74 -7.37 8.15 6.63
CA ARG A 74 -8.00 7.55 7.81
C ARG A 74 -7.00 6.82 8.71
N ARG A 75 -6.05 6.07 8.13
CA ARG A 75 -4.97 5.41 8.89
C ARG A 75 -4.11 6.45 9.60
N ASP A 76 -3.76 7.55 8.93
CA ASP A 76 -2.94 8.62 9.49
C ASP A 76 -3.63 9.41 10.59
N ALA A 77 -4.92 9.71 10.43
CA ALA A 77 -5.73 10.29 11.49
C ALA A 77 -5.75 9.40 12.73
N THR A 78 -5.92 8.08 12.55
CA THR A 78 -5.91 7.09 13.64
C THR A 78 -4.55 7.03 14.34
N ARG A 79 -3.45 7.00 13.58
CA ARG A 79 -2.07 7.00 14.11
C ARG A 79 -1.79 8.27 14.92
N ARG A 80 -2.18 9.44 14.42
CA ARG A 80 -2.01 10.73 15.12
C ARG A 80 -2.78 10.76 16.44
N ALA A 81 -4.04 10.33 16.43
CA ALA A 81 -4.87 10.28 17.64
C ALA A 81 -4.28 9.32 18.70
N ALA A 82 -3.75 8.17 18.29
CA ALA A 82 -3.10 7.24 19.20
C ALA A 82 -1.84 7.84 19.84
N ARG A 83 -0.99 8.53 19.06
CA ARG A 83 0.22 9.20 19.56
C ARG A 83 -0.09 10.27 20.60
N GLN A 84 -1.16 11.04 20.39
CA GLN A 84 -1.60 12.08 21.34
C GLN A 84 -1.99 11.50 22.71
N ARG A 85 -2.53 10.28 22.77
CA ARG A 85 -2.93 9.63 24.03
C ARG A 85 -1.76 9.04 24.83
N ILE A 86 -0.60 8.84 24.21
CA ILE A 86 0.58 8.28 24.88
C ILE A 86 1.40 9.39 25.56
N LEU A 87 1.28 10.62 25.08
CA LEU A 87 2.05 11.78 25.53
C LEU A 87 1.32 12.66 26.56
N GLY A 88 0.05 12.38 26.85
CA GLY A 88 -0.77 13.09 27.83
C GLY A 88 -1.16 12.18 28.98
#